data_AF-R9XE52-F1
#
_entry.id   AF-R9XE52-F1
#
_cell.length_a   1.000
_cell.length_b   1.000
_cell.length_c   1.000
_cell.angle_alpha   90.00
_cell.angle_beta   90.00
_cell.angle_gamma   90.00
#
_symmetry.space_group_name_H-M   'P 1'
#
loop_
_entity.id
_entity.type
_entity.pdbx_description
1 polymer ?
#
loop_
_entity_poly.entity_id
_entity_poly.type
_entity_poly.pdbx_seq_one_letter_code
_entity_poly.pdbx_strand_id
1 'polypeptide(L)'
;MKYKVGDRLDLGGELCTLRYIGIIPDWPGQVAYGVEWDAAGRGKHDGTLNGIRYFETSGPETGSFLKESRVLKTAGAACTLLEALHSRYGEKLLELDEMYIGSKKLEGYGFEKLTLMNNDYLNLKVLSLAKLGINRLGSDEELDNFIAKCSNVEELDITSNLFTDFGAVISIASNLPKLHTLDVSGNRFSIREGFSKQCLHVRRLIIRHCKLDVTSLGRILEGFPKLESLDVLDNSIDNIDLIEFPKSLRTLNVSQNEITAFQSRSFKDLQTLIAANNNIADIPSGVCPAIRTLDLSYNKIALWDVVDKFQTVFPNIHDLRINNNTFTSDDESADEFYQIIARIPSLAMLNGSILGKETRREAELFFISKVRAGDICYDCSSASWKSLLRRHGITGTPIHSEKYETLLNNICVLEVYFKGTHLELQLLNTSSVRFLKSLIAQLLGLELLSMTLSYSITPGIVSEFNYEFSPLTTFGIRSDAVVYVNPSDC
;
A
#
# COMPACT_ATOMS: atom_id res chain seq x y z
N MET A 1 26.92 -7.16 37.03
CA MET A 1 26.48 -6.18 36.01
C MET A 1 24.97 -6.29 35.86
N LYS A 2 24.25 -5.16 35.72
CA LYS A 2 22.78 -5.12 35.68
C LYS A 2 22.20 -5.68 34.36
N TYR A 3 22.96 -5.59 33.27
CA TYR A 3 22.55 -5.99 31.93
C TYR A 3 23.61 -6.89 31.28
N LYS A 4 23.21 -7.67 30.28
CA LYS A 4 24.07 -8.54 29.47
C LYS A 4 23.91 -8.23 27.98
N VAL A 5 24.93 -8.59 27.20
CA VAL A 5 24.85 -8.52 25.72
C VAL A 5 23.67 -9.36 25.24
N GLY A 6 22.88 -8.80 24.32
CA GLY A 6 21.62 -9.35 23.83
C GLY A 6 20.38 -8.79 24.52
N ASP A 7 20.50 -8.16 25.70
CA ASP A 7 19.35 -7.54 26.36
C ASP A 7 18.80 -6.38 25.52
N ARG A 8 17.46 -6.27 25.50
CA ARG A 8 16.77 -5.10 24.96
C ARG A 8 16.56 -4.05 26.04
N LEU A 9 16.73 -2.79 25.68
CA LEU A 9 16.56 -1.66 26.58
C LEU A 9 15.71 -0.58 25.93
N ASP A 10 14.85 0.05 26.73
CA ASP A 10 14.26 1.35 26.40
C ASP A 10 15.13 2.43 27.04
N LEU A 11 15.76 3.27 26.22
CA LEU A 11 16.62 4.37 26.67
C LEU A 11 15.96 5.71 26.36
N GLY A 12 14.99 6.10 27.21
CA GLY A 12 14.32 7.41 27.12
C GLY A 12 13.31 7.47 25.98
N GLY A 13 12.58 6.38 25.74
CA GLY A 13 11.59 6.22 24.67
C GLY A 13 12.14 5.55 23.42
N GLU A 14 13.44 5.29 23.36
CA GLU A 14 14.13 4.73 22.19
C GLU A 14 14.57 3.30 22.47
N LEU A 15 14.04 2.34 21.70
CA LEU A 15 14.37 0.93 21.83
C LEU A 15 15.73 0.59 21.21
N CYS A 16 16.51 -0.22 21.92
CA CYS A 16 17.81 -0.68 21.45
C CYS A 16 18.14 -2.08 21.95
N THR A 17 19.12 -2.70 21.30
CA THR A 17 19.71 -3.99 21.69
C THR A 17 21.15 -3.77 22.15
N LEU A 18 21.51 -4.31 23.30
CA LEU A 18 22.86 -4.22 23.83
C LEU A 18 23.78 -5.20 23.07
N ARG A 19 24.81 -4.68 22.40
CA ARG A 19 25.74 -5.44 21.56
C ARG A 19 27.14 -5.60 22.15
N TYR A 20 27.55 -4.70 23.03
CA TYR A 20 28.87 -4.72 23.66
C TYR A 20 28.82 -4.21 25.10
N ILE A 21 29.59 -4.83 25.98
CA ILE A 21 29.88 -4.33 27.33
C ILE A 21 31.38 -4.53 27.55
N GLY A 22 32.11 -3.45 27.83
CA GLY A 22 33.54 -3.55 28.08
C GLY A 22 34.24 -2.20 28.19
N ILE A 23 35.56 -2.20 28.09
CA ILE A 23 36.39 -0.99 28.20
C ILE A 23 36.82 -0.54 26.80
N ILE A 24 36.70 0.76 26.56
CA ILE A 24 37.17 1.41 25.34
C ILE A 24 38.40 2.25 25.70
N PRO A 25 39.50 2.21 24.92
CA PRO A 25 40.71 2.98 25.20
C PRO A 25 40.47 4.47 25.44
N ASP A 26 39.55 5.07 24.69
CA ASP A 26 39.20 6.50 24.80
C ASP A 26 38.49 6.84 26.12
N TRP A 27 37.89 5.86 26.79
CA TRP A 27 37.14 6.02 28.05
C TRP A 27 37.78 5.19 29.18
N PRO A 28 39.03 5.52 29.58
CA PRO A 28 39.76 4.72 30.56
C PRO A 28 39.03 4.69 31.91
N GLY A 29 38.94 3.49 32.50
CA GLY A 29 38.30 3.27 33.80
C GLY A 29 36.77 3.33 33.80
N GLN A 30 36.12 3.42 32.63
CA GLN A 30 34.65 3.44 32.51
C GLN A 30 34.18 2.25 31.67
N VAL A 31 33.12 1.59 32.14
CA VAL A 31 32.44 0.57 31.34
C VAL A 31 31.61 1.27 30.27
N ALA A 32 31.88 0.89 29.01
CA ALA A 32 31.15 1.31 27.84
C ALA A 32 30.15 0.24 27.42
N TYR A 33 28.97 0.69 27.03
CA TYR A 33 27.89 -0.09 26.48
C TYR A 33 27.79 0.26 25.00
N GLY A 34 27.97 -0.72 24.12
CA GLY A 34 27.65 -0.58 22.70
C GLY A 34 26.23 -1.02 22.45
N VAL A 35 25.37 -0.11 22.00
CA VAL A 35 23.96 -0.39 21.69
C VAL A 35 23.72 -0.27 20.19
N GLU A 36 22.79 -1.06 19.68
CA GLU A 36 22.22 -0.92 18.36
C GLU A 36 20.77 -0.45 18.48
N TRP A 37 20.45 0.69 17.87
CA TRP A 37 19.11 1.26 17.90
C TRP A 37 18.18 0.54 16.92
N ASP A 38 16.90 0.45 17.29
CA ASP A 38 15.87 -0.02 16.38
C ASP A 38 15.62 0.98 15.24
N ALA A 39 15.54 2.27 15.58
CA ALA A 39 15.34 3.35 14.63
C ALA A 39 16.60 3.58 13.78
N ALA A 40 16.44 3.55 12.45
CA ALA A 40 17.50 3.89 11.51
C ALA A 40 17.95 5.35 11.72
N GLY A 41 19.25 5.61 11.60
CA GLY A 41 19.85 6.95 11.73
C GLY A 41 19.97 7.49 13.17
N ARG A 42 19.47 6.77 14.18
CA ARG A 42 19.65 7.16 15.59
C ARG A 42 21.09 6.98 16.07
N GLY A 43 21.79 6.02 15.49
CA GLY A 43 23.17 5.69 15.81
C GLY A 43 24.17 6.67 15.20
N LYS A 44 25.45 6.32 15.30
CA LYS A 44 26.59 7.13 14.86
C LYS A 44 27.65 6.32 14.09
N HIS A 45 27.64 5.01 14.25
CA HIS A 45 28.67 4.12 13.71
C HIS A 45 28.13 2.69 13.56
N ASP A 46 28.90 1.85 12.88
CA ASP A 46 28.64 0.44 12.59
C ASP A 46 29.14 -0.52 13.70
N GLY A 47 29.57 0.05 14.82
CA GLY A 47 30.20 -0.67 15.94
C GLY A 47 31.73 -0.55 15.97
N THR A 48 32.30 0.23 15.05
CA THR A 48 33.71 0.63 15.09
C THR A 48 33.92 1.97 15.80
N LEU A 49 35.07 2.12 16.45
CA LEU A 49 35.56 3.39 17.00
C LEU A 49 37.07 3.46 16.80
N ASN A 50 37.56 4.55 16.18
CA ASN A 50 38.98 4.77 15.87
C ASN A 50 39.66 3.58 15.17
N GLY A 51 38.95 2.94 14.23
CA GLY A 51 39.47 1.80 13.47
C GLY A 51 39.41 0.45 14.19
N ILE A 52 38.96 0.40 15.45
CA ILE A 52 38.78 -0.84 16.22
C ILE A 52 37.30 -1.26 16.16
N ARG A 53 37.02 -2.51 15.80
CA ARG A 53 35.67 -3.09 15.82
C ARG A 53 35.37 -3.70 17.20
N TYR A 54 34.31 -3.23 17.84
CA TYR A 54 33.85 -3.75 19.13
C TYR A 54 32.62 -4.63 19.01
N PHE A 55 31.74 -4.32 18.06
CA PHE A 55 30.55 -5.09 17.75
C PHE A 55 30.13 -4.85 16.29
N GLU A 56 29.12 -5.60 15.84
CA GLU A 56 28.49 -5.45 14.53
C GLU A 56 27.06 -4.94 14.70
N THR A 57 26.61 -4.20 13.70
CA THR A 57 25.25 -3.67 13.60
C THR A 57 24.68 -3.93 12.21
N SER A 58 23.35 -3.87 12.10
CA SER A 58 22.63 -4.03 10.83
C SER A 58 22.87 -2.90 9.82
N GLY A 59 23.49 -1.79 10.23
CA GLY A 59 23.74 -0.66 9.34
C GLY A 59 24.80 0.32 9.88
N PRO A 60 25.32 1.21 9.01
CA PRO A 60 26.46 2.06 9.33
C PRO A 60 26.19 3.13 10.39
N GLU A 61 24.92 3.51 10.61
CA GLU A 61 24.51 4.56 11.54
C GLU A 61 23.47 4.06 12.55
N THR A 62 23.57 2.80 12.96
CA THR A 62 22.64 2.20 13.94
C THR A 62 23.29 1.94 15.29
N GLY A 63 24.62 1.90 15.38
CA GLY A 63 25.37 1.69 16.61
C GLY A 63 25.66 2.96 17.40
N SER A 64 25.78 2.86 18.71
CA SER A 64 26.28 3.92 19.59
C SER A 64 27.03 3.37 20.79
N PHE A 65 28.14 3.99 21.18
CA PHE A 65 28.74 3.79 22.49
C PHE A 65 28.13 4.74 23.53
N LEU A 66 27.78 4.20 24.70
CA LEU A 66 27.22 4.92 25.83
C LEU A 66 27.99 4.54 27.09
N LYS A 67 28.21 5.50 27.99
CA LYS A 67 28.78 5.21 29.32
C LYS A 67 27.75 4.47 30.16
N GLU A 68 28.19 3.48 30.94
CA GLU A 68 27.30 2.72 31.83
C GLU A 68 26.44 3.63 32.71
N SER A 69 27.01 4.70 33.27
CA SER A 69 26.27 5.67 34.10
C SER A 69 25.08 6.32 33.38
N ARG A 70 25.20 6.57 32.07
CA ARG A 70 24.10 7.09 31.24
C ARG A 70 23.03 6.01 31.02
N VAL A 71 23.44 4.79 30.69
CA VAL A 71 22.51 3.68 30.49
C VAL A 71 21.72 3.40 31.76
N LEU A 72 22.40 3.30 32.91
CA LEU A 72 21.74 3.05 34.20
C LEU A 72 20.78 4.16 34.61
N LYS A 73 21.07 5.42 34.24
CA LYS A 73 20.21 6.57 34.53
C LYS A 73 18.99 6.66 33.61
N THR A 74 19.15 6.27 32.35
CA THR A 74 18.13 6.50 31.29
C THR A 74 17.28 5.26 31.00
N ALA A 75 17.77 4.06 31.32
CA ALA A 75 17.03 2.83 31.04
C ALA A 75 15.70 2.78 31.80
N GLY A 76 14.62 2.58 31.04
CA GLY A 76 13.30 2.33 31.58
C GLY A 76 13.29 1.08 32.47
N ALA A 77 12.35 1.04 33.41
CA ALA A 77 12.14 -0.13 34.25
C ALA A 77 11.57 -1.27 33.41
N ALA A 78 12.33 -2.35 33.25
CA ALA A 78 11.82 -3.57 32.66
C ALA A 78 10.91 -4.29 33.67
N CYS A 79 9.82 -4.90 33.18
CA CYS A 79 8.82 -5.54 34.02
C CYS A 79 8.45 -6.96 33.55
N THR A 80 7.77 -7.70 34.42
CA THR A 80 7.13 -8.98 34.10
C THR A 80 5.82 -8.75 33.36
N LEU A 81 5.30 -9.82 32.73
CA LEU A 81 4.00 -9.80 32.06
C LEU A 81 2.86 -9.42 33.01
N LEU A 82 2.89 -9.94 34.24
CA LEU A 82 1.87 -9.66 35.25
C LEU A 82 1.98 -8.23 35.81
N GLU A 83 3.21 -7.74 36.05
CA GLU A 83 3.44 -6.35 36.45
C GLU A 83 2.90 -5.37 35.39
N ALA A 84 3.13 -5.66 34.11
CA ALA A 84 2.60 -4.87 33.01
C ALA A 84 1.06 -4.88 32.95
N LEU A 85 0.44 -6.05 33.17
CA LEU A 85 -1.01 -6.17 33.27
C LEU A 85 -1.55 -5.30 34.41
N HIS A 86 -0.96 -5.38 35.60
CA HIS A 86 -1.38 -4.59 36.75
C HIS A 86 -1.13 -3.09 36.55
N SER A 87 -0.01 -2.70 35.96
CA SER A 87 0.28 -1.29 35.68
C SER A 87 -0.75 -0.67 34.72
N ARG A 88 -1.20 -1.42 33.70
CA ARG A 88 -2.14 -0.89 32.72
C ARG A 88 -3.61 -1.04 33.10
N TYR A 89 -3.96 -2.12 33.79
CA TYR A 89 -5.36 -2.49 34.06
C TYR A 89 -5.70 -2.62 35.55
N GLY A 90 -4.69 -2.63 36.44
CA GLY A 90 -4.84 -2.95 37.85
C GLY A 90 -4.66 -1.81 38.85
N GLU A 91 -4.22 -0.63 38.43
CA GLU A 91 -4.23 0.51 39.33
C GLU A 91 -5.67 0.90 39.67
N LYS A 92 -6.09 0.58 40.90
CA LYS A 92 -7.10 1.37 41.60
C LYS A 92 -6.53 2.77 41.75
N LEU A 93 -7.31 3.78 41.37
CA LEU A 93 -7.12 5.20 41.66
C LEU A 93 -6.65 5.41 43.11
N LEU A 94 -5.34 5.37 43.34
CA LEU A 94 -4.74 6.17 44.39
C LEU A 94 -4.33 7.45 43.66
N GLU A 95 -5.22 8.43 43.76
CA GLU A 95 -4.98 9.83 43.44
C GLU A 95 -4.62 10.07 41.96
N LEU A 96 -5.64 10.15 41.09
CA LEU A 96 -5.53 11.10 39.98
C LEU A 96 -5.27 12.46 40.64
N ASP A 97 -4.01 12.90 40.61
CA ASP A 97 -3.64 14.27 40.91
C ASP A 97 -4.67 15.18 40.25
N GLU A 98 -5.32 16.01 41.06
CA GLU A 98 -6.37 16.91 40.61
C GLU A 98 -5.83 17.70 39.40
N MET A 99 -6.30 17.37 38.20
CA MET A 99 -5.83 18.07 37.01
C MET A 99 -6.50 19.44 36.96
N TYR A 100 -5.67 20.49 36.95
CA TYR A 100 -6.12 21.87 36.80
C TYR A 100 -5.74 22.39 35.42
N ILE A 101 -6.70 23.02 34.73
CA ILE A 101 -6.39 23.95 33.63
C ILE A 101 -6.54 25.37 34.19
N GLY A 102 -5.41 26.02 34.43
CA GLY A 102 -5.38 27.30 35.15
C GLY A 102 -5.88 27.13 36.59
N SER A 103 -6.93 27.87 36.97
CA SER A 103 -7.55 27.77 38.30
C SER A 103 -8.79 26.87 38.35
N LYS A 104 -9.12 26.16 37.26
CA LYS A 104 -10.31 25.30 37.19
C LYS A 104 -9.92 23.82 37.30
N LYS A 105 -10.50 23.14 38.29
CA LYS A 105 -10.42 21.69 38.48
C LYS A 105 -11.20 21.00 37.37
N LEU A 106 -10.57 20.05 36.70
CA LEU A 106 -11.20 19.19 35.70
C LEU A 106 -11.85 18.01 36.42
N GLU A 107 -13.18 17.98 36.47
CA GLU A 107 -13.93 16.83 36.97
C GLU A 107 -14.11 15.80 35.84
N GLY A 108 -13.32 14.73 35.89
CA GLY A 108 -13.38 13.63 34.92
C GLY A 108 -14.55 12.67 35.20
N TYR A 109 -15.79 13.11 35.02
CA TYR A 109 -16.93 12.19 35.05
C TYR A 109 -16.85 11.19 33.87
N GLY A 110 -16.57 9.92 34.19
CA GLY A 110 -16.52 8.82 33.21
C GLY A 110 -15.31 7.89 33.32
N PHE A 111 -14.21 8.36 33.93
CA PHE A 111 -13.01 7.54 34.12
C PHE A 111 -13.22 6.42 35.13
N GLU A 112 -13.99 6.67 36.20
CA GLU A 112 -14.30 5.67 37.23
C GLU A 112 -15.02 4.43 36.67
N LYS A 113 -15.94 4.62 35.71
CA LYS A 113 -16.67 3.52 35.04
C LYS A 113 -15.75 2.71 34.13
N LEU A 114 -14.79 3.36 33.46
CA LEU A 114 -13.76 2.70 32.66
C LEU A 114 -12.78 1.91 33.54
N THR A 115 -12.42 2.43 34.72
CA THR A 115 -11.54 1.76 35.70
C THR A 115 -12.21 0.54 36.35
N LEU A 116 -13.52 0.59 36.60
CA LEU A 116 -14.28 -0.58 37.08
C LEU A 116 -14.43 -1.67 36.01
N MET A 117 -14.57 -1.28 34.74
CA MET A 117 -14.56 -2.22 33.60
C MET A 117 -13.15 -2.80 33.34
N ASN A 118 -12.09 -2.00 33.51
CA ASN A 118 -10.70 -2.44 33.32
C ASN A 118 -10.18 -3.37 34.42
N ASN A 119 -10.78 -3.35 35.62
CA ASN A 119 -10.44 -4.28 36.71
C ASN A 119 -11.13 -5.65 36.58
N ASP A 120 -12.04 -5.83 35.61
CA ASP A 120 -12.69 -7.09 35.33
C ASP A 120 -11.92 -7.85 34.24
N TYR A 121 -10.73 -8.32 34.60
CA TYR A 121 -9.82 -9.05 33.71
C TYR A 121 -10.51 -10.21 32.97
N LEU A 122 -11.48 -10.85 33.61
CA LEU A 122 -12.21 -11.98 33.05
C LEU A 122 -13.13 -11.59 31.90
N ASN A 123 -13.50 -10.32 31.75
CA ASN A 123 -14.32 -9.85 30.63
C ASN A 123 -13.49 -9.26 29.47
N LEU A 124 -12.16 -9.18 29.61
CA LEU A 124 -11.28 -8.67 28.55
C LEU A 124 -11.18 -9.68 27.41
N LYS A 125 -11.69 -9.31 26.24
CA LYS A 125 -11.49 -10.01 24.96
C LYS A 125 -10.27 -9.50 24.20
N VAL A 126 -10.00 -8.20 24.29
CA VAL A 126 -8.85 -7.56 23.64
C VAL A 126 -7.95 -7.00 24.74
N LEU A 127 -6.71 -7.46 24.77
CA LEU A 127 -5.71 -7.08 25.77
C LEU A 127 -4.50 -6.47 25.07
N SER A 128 -4.19 -5.19 25.33
CA SER A 128 -2.99 -4.53 24.82
C SER A 128 -2.02 -4.18 25.94
N LEU A 129 -0.86 -4.82 25.90
CA LEU A 129 0.29 -4.60 26.76
C LEU A 129 1.47 -3.99 25.96
N ALA A 130 1.16 -3.26 24.88
CA ALA A 130 2.16 -2.62 24.05
C ALA A 130 2.97 -1.55 24.81
N LYS A 131 4.28 -1.47 24.53
CA LYS A 131 5.20 -0.43 25.04
C LYS A 131 5.25 -0.32 26.56
N LEU A 132 5.28 -1.45 27.27
CA LEU A 132 5.34 -1.49 28.74
C LEU A 132 6.71 -1.93 29.27
N GLY A 133 7.68 -2.19 28.39
CA GLY A 133 9.01 -2.61 28.81
C GLY A 133 9.05 -4.07 29.28
N ILE A 134 8.13 -4.92 28.83
CA ILE A 134 8.07 -6.33 29.23
C ILE A 134 9.28 -7.06 28.64
N ASN A 135 10.11 -7.67 29.48
CA ASN A 135 11.28 -8.44 29.03
C ASN A 135 11.26 -9.92 29.45
N ARG A 136 10.33 -10.32 30.32
CA ARG A 136 10.22 -11.67 30.86
C ARG A 136 8.80 -11.99 31.28
N LEU A 137 8.49 -13.29 31.38
CA LEU A 137 7.17 -13.75 31.85
C LEU A 137 6.96 -13.47 33.33
N GLY A 138 7.98 -13.68 34.16
CA GLY A 138 7.87 -13.72 35.61
C GLY A 138 8.20 -15.11 36.15
N SER A 139 7.86 -15.37 37.42
CA SER A 139 7.83 -16.72 37.97
C SER A 139 6.68 -17.54 37.39
N ASP A 140 6.69 -18.86 37.55
CA ASP A 140 5.58 -19.73 37.11
C ASP A 140 4.26 -19.32 37.76
N GLU A 141 4.28 -18.92 39.04
CA GLU A 141 3.10 -18.41 39.76
C GLU A 141 2.56 -17.11 39.16
N GLU A 142 3.45 -16.19 38.77
CA GLU A 142 3.04 -14.94 38.10
C GLU A 142 2.41 -15.22 36.74
N LEU A 143 2.98 -16.16 35.98
CA LEU A 143 2.45 -16.58 34.69
C LEU A 143 1.07 -17.26 34.83
N ASP A 144 0.92 -18.18 35.78
CA ASP A 144 -0.34 -18.85 36.07
C ASP A 144 -1.43 -17.85 36.48
N ASN A 145 -1.07 -16.86 37.29
CA ASN A 145 -1.98 -15.78 37.67
C ASN A 145 -2.39 -14.92 36.46
N PHE A 146 -1.44 -14.58 35.59
CA PHE A 146 -1.73 -13.88 34.35
C PHE A 146 -2.71 -14.67 33.46
N ILE A 147 -2.47 -15.97 33.27
CA ILE A 147 -3.31 -16.86 32.46
C ILE A 147 -4.71 -16.97 33.06
N ALA A 148 -4.82 -17.14 34.38
CA ALA A 148 -6.11 -17.24 35.07
C ALA A 148 -6.95 -15.96 34.86
N LYS A 149 -6.32 -14.79 34.97
CA LYS A 149 -6.96 -13.48 34.75
C LYS A 149 -7.36 -13.25 33.29
N CYS A 150 -6.56 -13.73 32.34
CA CYS A 150 -6.71 -13.42 30.92
C CYS A 150 -7.32 -14.57 30.09
N SER A 151 -7.96 -15.56 30.73
CA SER A 151 -8.46 -16.78 30.08
C SER A 151 -9.51 -16.55 28.97
N ASN A 152 -10.18 -15.39 28.97
CA ASN A 152 -11.17 -15.00 27.96
C ASN A 152 -10.61 -14.14 26.82
N VAL A 153 -9.31 -13.82 26.83
CA VAL A 153 -8.67 -12.99 25.81
C VAL A 153 -8.68 -13.71 24.46
N GLU A 154 -9.20 -12.99 23.47
CA GLU A 154 -9.36 -13.34 22.07
C GLU A 154 -8.25 -12.70 21.22
N GLU A 155 -7.81 -11.49 21.59
CA GLU A 155 -6.74 -10.75 20.92
C GLU A 155 -5.71 -10.21 21.94
N LEU A 156 -4.43 -10.54 21.72
CA LEU A 156 -3.32 -10.10 22.55
C LEU A 156 -2.34 -9.26 21.74
N ASP A 157 -2.10 -8.04 22.19
CA ASP A 157 -1.09 -7.14 21.64
C ASP A 157 0.04 -6.93 22.66
N ILE A 158 1.23 -7.40 22.34
CA ILE A 158 2.47 -7.21 23.13
C ILE A 158 3.53 -6.44 22.30
N THR A 159 3.08 -5.54 21.44
CA THR A 159 3.91 -4.77 20.51
C THR A 159 4.94 -3.87 21.21
N SER A 160 6.12 -3.75 20.62
CA SER A 160 7.20 -2.83 21.03
C SER A 160 7.59 -3.00 22.50
N ASN A 161 7.76 -4.25 22.93
CA ASN A 161 8.30 -4.62 24.24
C ASN A 161 9.76 -5.06 24.12
N LEU A 162 10.31 -5.57 25.21
CA LEU A 162 11.72 -5.94 25.35
C LEU A 162 11.93 -7.45 25.23
N PHE A 163 10.99 -8.19 24.60
CA PHE A 163 11.13 -9.63 24.41
C PHE A 163 12.30 -9.96 23.49
N THR A 164 13.17 -10.86 23.96
CA THR A 164 14.24 -11.50 23.17
C THR A 164 13.95 -12.96 22.84
N ASP A 165 13.15 -13.63 23.66
CA ASP A 165 12.84 -15.04 23.53
C ASP A 165 11.42 -15.21 22.98
N PHE A 166 11.30 -15.89 21.83
CA PHE A 166 10.00 -16.21 21.24
C PHE A 166 9.33 -17.42 21.94
N GLY A 167 10.10 -18.25 22.65
CA GLY A 167 9.56 -19.34 23.48
C GLY A 167 8.63 -18.83 24.59
N ALA A 168 8.97 -17.68 25.17
CA ALA A 168 8.09 -16.96 26.09
C ALA A 168 6.74 -16.58 25.45
N VAL A 169 6.75 -16.08 24.21
CA VAL A 169 5.55 -15.73 23.44
C VAL A 169 4.68 -16.98 23.20
N ILE A 170 5.30 -18.09 22.78
CA ILE A 170 4.60 -19.38 22.59
C ILE A 170 3.99 -19.87 23.90
N SER A 171 4.70 -19.70 25.03
CA SER A 171 4.21 -20.10 26.35
C SER A 171 2.98 -19.30 26.77
N ILE A 172 2.91 -18.01 26.46
CA ILE A 172 1.70 -17.20 26.69
C ILE A 172 0.57 -17.70 25.76
N ALA A 173 0.82 -17.71 24.45
CA ALA A 173 -0.22 -17.95 23.46
C ALA A 173 -0.81 -19.37 23.52
N SER A 174 -0.01 -20.38 23.86
CA SER A 174 -0.48 -21.76 24.00
C SER A 174 -1.36 -21.99 25.23
N ASN A 175 -1.27 -21.15 26.26
CA ASN A 175 -2.07 -21.25 27.49
C ASN A 175 -3.33 -20.36 27.48
N LEU A 176 -3.55 -19.55 26.44
CA LEU A 176 -4.75 -18.72 26.29
C LEU A 176 -5.72 -19.39 25.29
N PRO A 177 -6.74 -20.12 25.77
CA PRO A 177 -7.52 -21.04 24.93
C PRO A 177 -8.41 -20.36 23.89
N LYS A 178 -8.79 -19.10 24.12
CA LYS A 178 -9.64 -18.31 23.20
C LYS A 178 -8.82 -17.40 22.27
N LEU A 179 -7.51 -17.34 22.44
CA LEU A 179 -6.65 -16.44 21.69
C LEU A 179 -6.61 -16.85 20.21
N HIS A 180 -7.10 -15.96 19.35
CA HIS A 180 -7.08 -16.15 17.90
C HIS A 180 -6.22 -15.10 17.18
N THR A 181 -6.02 -13.91 17.76
CA THR A 181 -5.17 -12.85 17.20
C THR A 181 -4.00 -12.54 18.15
N LEU A 182 -2.78 -12.59 17.63
CA LEU A 182 -1.57 -12.24 18.39
C LEU A 182 -0.73 -11.22 17.61
N ASP A 183 -0.45 -10.08 18.23
CA ASP A 183 0.48 -9.07 17.73
C ASP A 183 1.71 -8.98 18.62
N VAL A 184 2.88 -9.22 18.02
CA VAL A 184 4.19 -9.16 18.68
C VAL A 184 5.15 -8.23 17.97
N SER A 185 4.64 -7.31 17.15
CA SER A 185 5.41 -6.40 16.32
C SER A 185 6.41 -5.55 17.13
N GLY A 186 7.50 -5.12 16.52
CA GLY A 186 8.52 -4.26 17.16
C GLY A 186 9.31 -4.93 18.31
N ASN A 187 9.22 -6.25 18.45
CA ASN A 187 10.10 -7.03 19.33
C ASN A 187 11.37 -7.47 18.58
N ARG A 188 12.41 -7.99 19.27
CA ARG A 188 13.64 -8.51 18.62
C ARG A 188 13.94 -9.91 19.12
N PHE A 189 13.58 -10.91 18.32
CA PHE A 189 13.66 -12.29 18.74
C PHE A 189 14.99 -12.94 18.36
N SER A 190 15.51 -13.77 19.27
CA SER A 190 16.64 -14.68 19.02
C SER A 190 16.10 -16.11 19.00
N ILE A 191 16.07 -16.73 17.82
CA ILE A 191 15.43 -18.04 17.63
C ILE A 191 16.50 -19.08 17.32
N ARG A 192 16.86 -19.88 18.33
CA ARG A 192 17.97 -20.85 18.23
C ARG A 192 17.49 -22.29 18.02
N GLU A 193 16.33 -22.64 18.57
CA GLU A 193 15.79 -24.00 18.57
C GLU A 193 14.28 -23.98 18.26
N GLY A 194 13.72 -25.15 17.96
CA GLY A 194 12.28 -25.33 17.76
C GLY A 194 11.50 -25.27 19.08
N PHE A 195 10.18 -25.11 19.00
CA PHE A 195 9.33 -24.97 20.19
C PHE A 195 8.81 -26.32 20.67
N SER A 196 8.79 -26.53 22.00
CA SER A 196 8.22 -27.73 22.62
C SER A 196 6.68 -27.75 22.63
N LYS A 197 6.05 -26.59 22.43
CA LYS A 197 4.59 -26.40 22.40
C LYS A 197 4.17 -25.74 21.09
N GLN A 198 2.91 -25.98 20.71
CA GLN A 198 2.28 -25.35 19.55
C GLN A 198 1.00 -24.61 19.96
N CYS A 199 0.76 -23.48 19.31
CA CYS A 199 -0.43 -22.65 19.48
C CYS A 199 -1.52 -23.09 18.49
N LEU A 200 -2.37 -24.03 18.92
CA LEU A 200 -3.40 -24.63 18.06
C LEU A 200 -4.64 -23.72 17.83
N HIS A 201 -4.77 -22.64 18.60
CA HIS A 201 -5.94 -21.77 18.61
C HIS A 201 -5.73 -20.46 17.83
N VAL A 202 -4.49 -19.99 17.73
CA VAL A 202 -4.15 -18.76 17.01
C VAL A 202 -4.42 -18.92 15.51
N ARG A 203 -5.07 -17.91 14.93
CA ARG A 203 -5.44 -17.84 13.50
C ARG A 203 -4.79 -16.67 12.80
N ARG A 204 -4.50 -15.58 13.52
CA ARG A 204 -3.86 -14.39 13.00
C ARG A 204 -2.63 -14.06 13.82
N LEU A 205 -1.50 -13.89 13.12
CA LEU A 205 -0.21 -13.57 13.71
C LEU A 205 0.39 -12.35 13.00
N ILE A 206 0.71 -11.34 13.78
CA ILE A 206 1.28 -10.07 13.32
C ILE A 206 2.67 -9.93 13.95
N ILE A 207 3.70 -9.91 13.11
CA ILE A 207 5.12 -9.87 13.51
C ILE A 207 5.84 -8.85 12.62
N ARG A 208 5.46 -7.58 12.75
CA ARG A 208 6.03 -6.49 11.94
C ARG A 208 7.25 -5.87 12.58
N HIS A 209 8.15 -5.31 11.77
CA HIS A 209 9.30 -4.54 12.26
C HIS A 209 10.20 -5.32 13.23
N CYS A 210 10.29 -6.64 13.09
CA CYS A 210 11.01 -7.51 14.03
C CYS A 210 12.44 -7.85 13.58
N LYS A 211 12.86 -7.45 12.37
CA LYS A 211 14.16 -7.79 11.76
C LYS A 211 14.37 -9.31 11.71
N LEU A 212 13.32 -10.05 11.41
CA LEU A 212 13.39 -11.51 11.25
C LEU A 212 13.96 -11.87 9.88
N ASP A 213 14.85 -12.86 9.88
CA ASP A 213 15.25 -13.54 8.65
C ASP A 213 14.27 -14.69 8.31
N VAL A 214 14.41 -15.23 7.11
CA VAL A 214 13.60 -16.35 6.59
C VAL A 214 13.66 -17.59 7.48
N THR A 215 14.83 -17.90 8.05
CA THR A 215 15.05 -19.11 8.87
C THR A 215 14.32 -19.01 10.20
N SER A 216 14.40 -17.84 10.83
CA SER A 216 13.74 -17.51 12.09
C SER A 216 12.23 -17.53 11.91
N LEU A 217 11.72 -16.96 10.81
CA LEU A 217 10.28 -17.03 10.50
C LEU A 217 9.81 -18.47 10.27
N GLY A 218 10.56 -19.28 9.52
CA GLY A 218 10.24 -20.70 9.33
C GLY A 218 10.07 -21.44 10.65
N ARG A 219 11.00 -21.23 11.60
CA ARG A 219 10.92 -21.79 12.96
C ARG A 219 9.71 -21.28 13.73
N ILE A 220 9.42 -19.97 13.70
CA ILE A 220 8.21 -19.37 14.32
C ILE A 220 6.96 -20.13 13.89
N LEU A 221 6.83 -20.39 12.59
CA LEU A 221 5.62 -20.99 12.02
C LEU A 221 5.42 -22.46 12.43
N GLU A 222 6.46 -23.19 12.84
CA GLU A 222 6.32 -24.52 13.49
C GLU A 222 5.44 -24.46 14.75
N GLY A 223 5.44 -23.30 15.44
CA GLY A 223 4.61 -23.02 16.60
C GLY A 223 3.15 -22.67 16.28
N PHE A 224 2.78 -22.41 15.02
CA PHE A 224 1.45 -21.95 14.61
C PHE A 224 0.84 -22.76 13.45
N PRO A 225 0.53 -24.06 13.66
CA PRO A 225 0.15 -24.96 12.57
C PRO A 225 -1.25 -24.70 11.96
N LYS A 226 -2.09 -23.87 12.60
CA LYS A 226 -3.45 -23.55 12.15
C LYS A 226 -3.64 -22.09 11.71
N LEU A 227 -2.55 -21.42 11.36
CA LEU A 227 -2.58 -20.01 11.00
C LEU A 227 -3.32 -19.75 9.68
N GLU A 228 -4.22 -18.78 9.68
CA GLU A 228 -5.02 -18.36 8.52
C GLU A 228 -4.57 -17.01 7.95
N SER A 229 -3.97 -16.15 8.78
CA SER A 229 -3.47 -14.82 8.41
C SER A 229 -2.10 -14.56 9.05
N LEU A 230 -1.13 -14.19 8.21
CA LEU A 230 0.23 -13.85 8.63
C LEU A 230 0.61 -12.47 8.09
N ASP A 231 1.10 -11.61 8.97
CA ASP A 231 1.65 -10.31 8.61
C ASP A 231 3.08 -10.18 9.14
N VAL A 232 4.03 -10.13 8.22
CA VAL A 232 5.48 -10.01 8.48
C VAL A 232 6.05 -8.79 7.77
N LEU A 233 5.25 -7.71 7.69
CA LEU A 233 5.67 -6.43 7.11
C LEU A 233 6.95 -5.91 7.78
N ASP A 234 7.86 -5.36 6.97
CA ASP A 234 9.13 -4.79 7.42
C ASP A 234 9.95 -5.77 8.28
N ASN A 235 10.43 -6.82 7.61
CA ASN A 235 11.42 -7.74 8.14
C ASN A 235 12.54 -7.91 7.09
N SER A 236 13.48 -8.82 7.34
CA SER A 236 14.63 -9.07 6.46
C SER A 236 14.45 -10.41 5.73
N ILE A 237 13.26 -10.63 5.16
CA ILE A 237 12.94 -11.86 4.44
C ILE A 237 13.34 -11.68 2.97
N ASP A 238 14.22 -12.54 2.47
CA ASP A 238 14.75 -12.50 1.11
C ASP A 238 14.17 -13.62 0.23
N ASN A 239 13.86 -14.78 0.82
CA ASN A 239 13.44 -15.98 0.09
C ASN A 239 12.29 -16.73 0.78
N ILE A 240 11.05 -16.33 0.49
CA ILE A 240 9.85 -16.94 1.06
C ILE A 240 9.63 -18.42 0.65
N ASP A 241 10.33 -18.93 -0.36
CA ASP A 241 10.18 -20.32 -0.80
C ASP A 241 10.90 -21.35 0.08
N LEU A 242 11.72 -20.89 1.03
CA LEU A 242 12.33 -21.72 2.06
C LEU A 242 11.38 -21.98 3.24
N ILE A 243 10.21 -21.33 3.26
CA ILE A 243 9.25 -21.42 4.34
C ILE A 243 8.15 -22.42 3.98
N GLU A 244 7.90 -23.38 4.87
CA GLU A 244 6.70 -24.23 4.79
C GLU A 244 5.54 -23.54 5.49
N PHE A 245 4.72 -22.82 4.70
CA PHE A 245 3.53 -22.17 5.26
C PHE A 245 2.45 -23.18 5.68
N PRO A 246 1.69 -22.90 6.75
CA PRO A 246 0.55 -23.71 7.14
C PRO A 246 -0.48 -23.82 6.00
N LYS A 247 -1.02 -25.02 5.75
CA LYS A 247 -2.06 -25.25 4.72
C LYS A 247 -3.37 -24.50 4.97
N SER A 248 -3.57 -24.01 6.19
CA SER A 248 -4.71 -23.18 6.58
C SER A 248 -4.53 -21.71 6.18
N LEU A 249 -3.33 -21.28 5.77
CA LEU A 249 -3.04 -19.88 5.46
C LEU A 249 -3.84 -19.41 4.24
N ARG A 250 -4.46 -18.24 4.37
CA ARG A 250 -5.28 -17.60 3.32
C ARG A 250 -4.81 -16.19 3.01
N THR A 251 -4.28 -15.48 4.00
CA THR A 251 -3.77 -14.11 3.86
C THR A 251 -2.32 -14.04 4.28
N LEU A 252 -1.47 -13.51 3.42
CA LEU A 252 -0.06 -13.29 3.69
C LEU A 252 0.34 -11.87 3.30
N ASN A 253 0.93 -11.14 4.24
CA ASN A 253 1.56 -9.85 3.99
C ASN A 253 3.07 -9.96 4.26
N VAL A 254 3.86 -9.79 3.20
CA VAL A 254 5.33 -9.79 3.17
C VAL A 254 5.86 -8.47 2.62
N SER A 255 5.09 -7.39 2.75
CA SER A 255 5.49 -6.08 2.24
C SER A 255 6.72 -5.53 2.94
N GLN A 256 7.50 -4.66 2.27
CA GLN A 256 8.72 -4.07 2.82
C GLN A 256 9.72 -5.14 3.29
N ASN A 257 10.01 -6.11 2.42
CA ASN A 257 11.04 -7.11 2.66
C ASN A 257 12.03 -7.06 1.48
N GLU A 258 12.92 -8.05 1.37
CA GLU A 258 13.99 -8.09 0.38
C GLU A 258 13.72 -9.13 -0.72
N ILE A 259 12.46 -9.52 -0.92
CA ILE A 259 12.08 -10.62 -1.80
C ILE A 259 12.33 -10.26 -3.26
N THR A 260 13.04 -11.12 -3.99
CA THR A 260 13.34 -10.92 -5.43
C THR A 260 12.49 -11.78 -6.35
N ALA A 261 12.02 -12.92 -5.86
CA ALA A 261 11.20 -13.88 -6.60
C ALA A 261 10.48 -14.81 -5.63
N PHE A 262 9.48 -15.54 -6.13
CA PHE A 262 8.79 -16.57 -5.36
C PHE A 262 8.21 -17.66 -6.27
N GLN A 263 7.89 -18.84 -5.72
CA GLN A 263 7.39 -20.01 -6.44
C GLN A 263 5.93 -20.31 -6.13
N SER A 264 5.21 -20.89 -7.10
CA SER A 264 3.77 -21.18 -6.95
C SER A 264 3.45 -22.21 -5.87
N ARG A 265 4.40 -23.11 -5.54
CA ARG A 265 4.23 -24.15 -4.52
C ARG A 265 3.86 -23.58 -3.15
N SER A 266 4.37 -22.39 -2.86
CA SER A 266 4.27 -21.71 -1.56
C SER A 266 2.88 -21.10 -1.34
N PHE A 267 2.07 -20.94 -2.41
CA PHE A 267 0.82 -20.16 -2.38
C PHE A 267 -0.40 -20.85 -3.00
N LYS A 268 -0.38 -22.18 -3.16
CA LYS A 268 -1.45 -22.91 -3.85
C LYS A 268 -2.86 -22.63 -3.29
N ASP A 269 -2.97 -22.51 -1.97
CA ASP A 269 -4.23 -22.28 -1.24
C ASP A 269 -4.40 -20.82 -0.77
N LEU A 270 -3.43 -19.94 -1.07
CA LEU A 270 -3.44 -18.55 -0.62
C LEU A 270 -4.44 -17.73 -1.44
N GLN A 271 -5.24 -16.91 -0.76
CA GLN A 271 -6.27 -16.08 -1.39
C GLN A 271 -5.82 -14.62 -1.56
N THR A 272 -5.08 -14.12 -0.58
CA THR A 272 -4.58 -12.74 -0.55
C THR A 272 -3.09 -12.74 -0.31
N LEU A 273 -2.33 -12.18 -1.26
CA LEU A 273 -0.90 -11.95 -1.15
C LEU A 273 -0.62 -10.45 -1.25
N ILE A 274 -0.01 -9.88 -0.21
CA ILE A 274 0.45 -8.50 -0.19
C ILE A 274 1.97 -8.51 -0.13
N ALA A 275 2.62 -8.18 -1.25
CA ALA A 275 4.07 -8.21 -1.41
C ALA A 275 4.59 -6.86 -1.95
N ALA A 276 3.97 -5.77 -1.51
CA ALA A 276 4.35 -4.42 -1.92
C ALA A 276 5.73 -4.04 -1.40
N ASN A 277 6.44 -3.13 -2.07
CA ASN A 277 7.75 -2.63 -1.63
C ASN A 277 8.76 -3.76 -1.42
N ASN A 278 8.99 -4.56 -2.46
CA ASN A 278 10.00 -5.61 -2.50
C ASN A 278 10.88 -5.42 -3.76
N ASN A 279 11.72 -6.41 -4.07
CA ASN A 279 12.60 -6.41 -5.23
C ASN A 279 12.12 -7.37 -6.33
N ILE A 280 10.81 -7.66 -6.39
CA ILE A 280 10.25 -8.69 -7.27
C ILE A 280 10.31 -8.23 -8.72
N ALA A 281 10.99 -8.99 -9.57
CA ALA A 281 11.13 -8.68 -11.00
C ALA A 281 10.26 -9.55 -11.91
N ASP A 282 9.84 -10.73 -11.44
CA ASP A 282 9.01 -11.68 -12.20
C ASP A 282 8.00 -12.39 -11.29
N ILE A 283 6.95 -12.93 -11.89
CA ILE A 283 5.90 -13.72 -11.22
C ILE A 283 6.31 -15.20 -11.12
N PRO A 284 5.69 -15.99 -10.21
CA PRO A 284 6.09 -17.38 -9.98
C PRO A 284 5.90 -18.27 -11.22
N SER A 285 6.79 -19.26 -11.35
CA SER A 285 6.55 -20.40 -12.23
C SER A 285 5.45 -21.31 -11.66
N GLY A 286 4.43 -21.59 -12.49
CA GLY A 286 3.28 -22.43 -12.15
C GLY A 286 2.00 -21.63 -11.88
N VAL A 287 0.93 -22.31 -11.50
CA VAL A 287 -0.40 -21.70 -11.33
C VAL A 287 -0.72 -21.56 -9.84
N CYS A 288 -1.18 -20.38 -9.46
CA CYS A 288 -1.70 -20.02 -8.14
C CYS A 288 -3.22 -19.79 -8.22
N PRO A 289 -4.04 -20.85 -8.26
CA PRO A 289 -5.44 -20.74 -8.61
C PRO A 289 -6.32 -20.10 -7.52
N ALA A 290 -5.87 -20.10 -6.26
CA ALA A 290 -6.65 -19.57 -5.15
C ALA A 290 -6.54 -18.05 -4.99
N ILE A 291 -5.51 -17.41 -5.56
CA ILE A 291 -5.24 -15.98 -5.38
C ILE A 291 -6.34 -15.16 -6.06
N ARG A 292 -6.94 -14.27 -5.27
CA ARG A 292 -7.97 -13.30 -5.67
C ARG A 292 -7.50 -11.87 -5.52
N THR A 293 -6.70 -11.59 -4.49
CA THR A 293 -6.14 -10.28 -4.21
C THR A 293 -4.61 -10.37 -4.21
N LEU A 294 -3.98 -9.55 -5.04
CA LEU A 294 -2.53 -9.52 -5.20
C LEU A 294 -2.03 -8.08 -5.20
N ASP A 295 -1.10 -7.78 -4.29
CA ASP A 295 -0.41 -6.49 -4.26
C ASP A 295 1.08 -6.71 -4.57
N LEU A 296 1.49 -6.23 -5.73
CA LEU A 296 2.87 -6.20 -6.22
C LEU A 296 3.31 -4.76 -6.50
N SER A 297 2.67 -3.77 -5.86
CA SER A 297 3.06 -2.36 -6.01
C SER A 297 4.48 -2.11 -5.49
N TYR A 298 5.17 -1.11 -6.04
CA TYR A 298 6.54 -0.75 -5.62
C TYR A 298 7.50 -1.94 -5.71
N ASN A 299 7.60 -2.54 -6.89
CA ASN A 299 8.49 -3.66 -7.18
C ASN A 299 9.31 -3.37 -8.45
N LYS A 300 10.00 -4.37 -9.00
CA LYS A 300 10.95 -4.23 -10.11
C LYS A 300 10.50 -4.93 -11.38
N ILE A 301 9.19 -5.14 -11.56
CA ILE A 301 8.64 -5.74 -12.79
C ILE A 301 8.89 -4.77 -13.94
N ALA A 302 9.62 -5.18 -14.98
CA ALA A 302 10.05 -4.29 -16.05
C ALA A 302 9.43 -4.56 -17.42
N LEU A 303 8.87 -5.75 -17.64
CA LEU A 303 8.42 -6.20 -18.96
C LEU A 303 6.92 -6.51 -18.97
N TRP A 304 6.23 -6.06 -20.01
CA TRP A 304 4.81 -6.37 -20.25
C TRP A 304 4.55 -7.87 -20.44
N ASP A 305 5.52 -8.64 -20.91
CA ASP A 305 5.46 -10.10 -21.01
C ASP A 305 5.16 -10.77 -19.66
N VAL A 306 5.57 -10.14 -18.55
CA VAL A 306 5.24 -10.61 -17.20
C VAL A 306 3.74 -10.42 -16.96
N VAL A 307 3.19 -9.25 -17.31
CA VAL A 307 1.76 -8.92 -17.20
C VAL A 307 0.89 -9.86 -18.05
N ASP A 308 1.36 -10.19 -19.25
CA ASP A 308 0.65 -11.10 -20.17
C ASP A 308 0.46 -12.52 -19.58
N LYS A 309 1.35 -12.94 -18.68
CA LYS A 309 1.27 -14.24 -17.99
C LYS A 309 0.32 -14.23 -16.79
N PHE A 310 -0.10 -13.07 -16.26
CA PHE A 310 -0.92 -12.99 -15.03
C PHE A 310 -2.20 -13.82 -15.13
N GLN A 311 -2.91 -13.76 -16.26
CA GLN A 311 -4.17 -14.51 -16.41
C GLN A 311 -3.96 -16.03 -16.39
N THR A 312 -2.77 -16.51 -16.74
CA THR A 312 -2.43 -17.95 -16.72
C THR A 312 -1.94 -18.40 -15.34
N VAL A 313 -1.16 -17.56 -14.67
CA VAL A 313 -0.60 -17.83 -13.34
C VAL A 313 -1.66 -17.62 -12.24
N PHE A 314 -2.47 -16.57 -12.34
CA PHE A 314 -3.51 -16.18 -11.38
C PHE A 314 -4.89 -16.16 -12.06
N PRO A 315 -5.45 -17.33 -12.43
CA PRO A 315 -6.66 -17.40 -13.24
C PRO A 315 -7.90 -16.78 -12.58
N ASN A 316 -7.91 -16.68 -11.25
CA ASN A 316 -9.02 -16.14 -10.45
C ASN A 316 -8.68 -14.78 -9.80
N ILE A 317 -7.73 -14.03 -10.35
CA ILE A 317 -7.38 -12.70 -9.81
C ILE A 317 -8.53 -11.71 -10.04
N HIS A 318 -8.94 -11.01 -8.98
CA HIS A 318 -10.01 -10.01 -9.00
C HIS A 318 -9.52 -8.62 -8.60
N ASP A 319 -8.58 -8.53 -7.67
CA ASP A 319 -8.00 -7.27 -7.18
C ASP A 319 -6.48 -7.32 -7.35
N LEU A 320 -5.96 -6.37 -8.14
CA LEU A 320 -4.54 -6.24 -8.41
C LEU A 320 -4.06 -4.84 -8.08
N ARG A 321 -2.97 -4.74 -7.33
CA ARG A 321 -2.15 -3.54 -7.26
C ARG A 321 -0.78 -3.84 -7.85
N ILE A 322 -0.36 -3.03 -8.81
CA ILE A 322 0.90 -3.22 -9.55
C ILE A 322 1.55 -1.89 -9.96
N ASN A 323 1.05 -0.77 -9.45
CA ASN A 323 1.63 0.55 -9.67
C ASN A 323 3.06 0.65 -9.12
N ASN A 324 3.82 1.63 -9.62
CA ASN A 324 5.22 1.85 -9.25
C ASN A 324 6.09 0.60 -9.51
N ASN A 325 6.00 0.06 -10.72
CA ASN A 325 6.92 -0.95 -11.23
C ASN A 325 7.69 -0.36 -12.41
N THR A 326 8.82 -0.96 -12.80
CA THR A 326 9.65 -0.42 -13.88
C THR A 326 8.95 -0.36 -15.25
N PHE A 327 7.95 -1.22 -15.49
CA PHE A 327 7.14 -1.15 -16.73
C PHE A 327 6.13 0.01 -16.73
N THR A 328 5.83 0.59 -15.57
CA THR A 328 5.01 1.80 -15.43
C THR A 328 5.92 3.01 -15.56
N SER A 329 5.54 3.98 -16.37
CA SER A 329 6.26 5.25 -16.50
C SER A 329 5.99 6.15 -15.29
N ASP A 330 6.88 7.12 -15.04
CA ASP A 330 6.77 8.05 -13.91
C ASP A 330 5.51 8.94 -14.00
N ASP A 331 5.01 9.16 -15.22
CA ASP A 331 3.71 9.78 -15.48
C ASP A 331 2.68 8.66 -15.68
N GLU A 332 2.00 8.22 -14.62
CA GLU A 332 0.94 7.18 -14.66
C GLU A 332 -0.05 7.45 -15.80
N SER A 333 0.21 6.88 -16.98
CA SER A 333 -0.53 7.20 -18.17
C SER A 333 -1.85 6.42 -18.20
N ALA A 334 -2.91 7.05 -18.69
CA ALA A 334 -4.18 6.36 -18.95
C ALA A 334 -3.97 5.12 -19.86
N ASP A 335 -2.93 5.16 -20.70
CA ASP A 335 -2.50 4.07 -21.57
C ASP A 335 -2.12 2.82 -20.77
N GLU A 336 -1.29 2.93 -19.73
CA GLU A 336 -0.89 1.79 -18.87
C GLU A 336 -2.08 1.16 -18.16
N PHE A 337 -2.93 2.00 -17.59
CA PHE A 337 -4.15 1.58 -16.91
C PHE A 337 -5.03 0.74 -17.84
N TYR A 338 -5.30 1.22 -19.05
CA TYR A 338 -6.08 0.49 -20.05
C TYR A 338 -5.39 -0.77 -20.55
N GLN A 339 -4.06 -0.73 -20.71
CA GLN A 339 -3.26 -1.88 -21.12
C GLN A 339 -3.34 -3.04 -20.14
N ILE A 340 -3.31 -2.79 -18.83
CA ILE A 340 -3.43 -3.83 -17.80
C ILE A 340 -4.83 -4.44 -17.82
N ILE A 341 -5.87 -3.61 -17.88
CA ILE A 341 -7.28 -4.05 -17.90
C ILE A 341 -7.54 -4.98 -19.09
N ALA A 342 -7.04 -4.62 -20.27
CA ALA A 342 -7.23 -5.42 -21.48
C ALA A 342 -6.46 -6.74 -21.46
N ARG A 343 -5.29 -6.78 -20.81
CA ARG A 343 -4.44 -7.99 -20.66
C ARG A 343 -4.98 -9.00 -19.65
N ILE A 344 -5.70 -8.54 -18.63
CA ILE A 344 -6.15 -9.39 -17.52
C ILE A 344 -7.69 -9.37 -17.42
N PRO A 345 -8.39 -10.21 -18.21
CA PRO A 345 -9.84 -10.24 -18.26
C PRO A 345 -10.56 -10.47 -16.92
N SER A 346 -9.96 -11.11 -15.93
CA SER A 346 -10.64 -11.40 -14.66
C SER A 346 -10.73 -10.24 -13.66
N LEU A 347 -10.00 -9.12 -13.87
CA LEU A 347 -9.89 -8.05 -12.87
C LEU A 347 -11.20 -7.29 -12.58
N ALA A 348 -11.61 -7.21 -11.32
CA ALA A 348 -12.68 -6.33 -10.87
C ALA A 348 -12.16 -5.00 -10.29
N MET A 349 -10.91 -4.97 -9.82
CA MET A 349 -10.26 -3.81 -9.23
C MET A 349 -8.79 -3.74 -9.66
N LEU A 350 -8.33 -2.53 -10.00
CA LEU A 350 -6.94 -2.26 -10.35
C LEU A 350 -6.46 -1.00 -9.62
N ASN A 351 -5.38 -1.11 -8.83
CA ASN A 351 -4.80 0.00 -8.06
C ASN A 351 -5.85 0.75 -7.22
N GLY A 352 -6.83 0.02 -6.65
CA GLY A 352 -7.94 0.59 -5.86
C GLY A 352 -9.12 1.15 -6.69
N SER A 353 -9.00 1.22 -8.01
CA SER A 353 -10.08 1.64 -8.90
C SER A 353 -10.98 0.46 -9.28
N ILE A 354 -12.29 0.61 -9.06
CA ILE A 354 -13.29 -0.39 -9.44
C ILE A 354 -13.50 -0.37 -10.95
N LEU A 355 -13.43 -1.53 -11.59
CA LEU A 355 -13.54 -1.67 -13.04
C LEU A 355 -14.98 -1.96 -13.45
N GLY A 356 -15.67 -0.92 -13.93
CA GLY A 356 -16.99 -1.05 -14.54
C GLY A 356 -16.95 -1.72 -15.92
N LYS A 357 -18.12 -2.15 -16.39
CA LYS A 357 -18.26 -2.77 -17.73
C LYS A 357 -17.86 -1.81 -18.86
N GLU A 358 -18.24 -0.54 -18.77
CA GLU A 358 -17.92 0.47 -19.78
C GLU A 358 -16.43 0.78 -19.80
N THR A 359 -15.81 1.05 -18.65
CA THR A 359 -14.35 1.27 -18.55
C THR A 359 -13.55 0.11 -19.13
N ARG A 360 -13.98 -1.13 -18.86
CA ARG A 360 -13.37 -2.33 -19.44
C ARG A 360 -13.53 -2.38 -20.94
N ARG A 361 -14.73 -2.10 -21.46
CA ARG A 361 -14.99 -2.06 -22.91
C ARG A 361 -14.13 -1.01 -23.60
N GLU A 362 -14.02 0.18 -23.02
CA GLU A 362 -13.17 1.27 -23.50
C GLU A 362 -11.70 0.87 -23.51
N ALA A 363 -11.18 0.34 -22.39
CA ALA A 363 -9.80 -0.13 -22.26
C ALA A 363 -9.46 -1.21 -23.29
N GLU A 364 -10.35 -2.19 -23.47
CA GLU A 364 -10.18 -3.28 -24.44
C GLU A 364 -10.17 -2.75 -25.89
N LEU A 365 -11.07 -1.84 -26.25
CA LEU A 365 -11.10 -1.23 -27.59
C LEU A 365 -9.88 -0.34 -27.85
N PHE A 366 -9.47 0.46 -26.86
CA PHE A 366 -8.27 1.27 -26.90
C PHE A 366 -7.03 0.39 -27.15
N PHE A 367 -6.88 -0.66 -26.35
CA PHE A 367 -5.77 -1.61 -26.45
C PHE A 367 -5.73 -2.28 -27.83
N ILE A 368 -6.86 -2.77 -28.33
CA ILE A 368 -6.94 -3.38 -29.67
C ILE A 368 -6.50 -2.39 -30.75
N SER A 369 -6.95 -1.13 -30.67
CA SER A 369 -6.60 -0.09 -31.63
C SER A 369 -5.10 0.18 -31.64
N LYS A 370 -4.48 0.28 -30.46
CA LYS A 370 -3.05 0.55 -30.30
C LYS A 370 -2.16 -0.61 -30.73
N VAL A 371 -2.52 -1.85 -30.40
CA VAL A 371 -1.81 -3.05 -30.89
C VAL A 371 -1.87 -3.14 -32.41
N ARG A 372 -3.04 -2.87 -33.02
CA ARG A 372 -3.19 -2.86 -34.49
C ARG A 372 -2.41 -1.73 -35.17
N ALA A 373 -2.26 -0.59 -34.51
CA ALA A 373 -1.45 0.52 -35.01
C ALA A 373 0.06 0.25 -34.91
N GLY A 374 0.48 -0.77 -34.15
CA GLY A 374 1.89 -1.06 -33.88
C GLY A 374 2.47 -0.26 -32.70
N ASP A 375 1.66 0.54 -32.00
CA ASP A 375 2.08 1.33 -30.85
C ASP A 375 2.36 0.46 -29.61
N ILE A 376 1.70 -0.70 -29.51
CA ILE A 376 1.87 -1.65 -28.40
C ILE A 376 2.29 -3.01 -28.92
N CYS A 377 3.39 -3.54 -28.35
CA CYS A 377 3.82 -4.92 -28.58
C CYS A 377 2.92 -5.89 -27.81
N TYR A 378 2.31 -6.84 -28.52
CA TYR A 378 1.51 -7.91 -27.93
C TYR A 378 1.45 -9.13 -28.86
N ASP A 379 1.41 -10.33 -28.30
CA ASP A 379 1.29 -11.57 -29.08
C ASP A 379 -0.10 -11.69 -29.72
N CYS A 380 -0.20 -11.27 -30.98
CA CYS A 380 -1.40 -11.36 -31.81
C CYS A 380 -1.75 -12.80 -32.23
N SER A 381 -0.89 -13.78 -31.97
CA SER A 381 -1.17 -15.20 -32.22
C SER A 381 -1.85 -15.89 -31.02
N SER A 382 -1.77 -15.27 -29.84
CA SER A 382 -2.26 -15.82 -28.56
C SER A 382 -3.76 -16.12 -28.58
N ALA A 383 -4.17 -17.10 -27.75
CA ALA A 383 -5.57 -17.41 -27.53
C ALA A 383 -6.31 -16.22 -26.87
N SER A 384 -5.64 -15.48 -25.99
CA SER A 384 -6.15 -14.28 -25.33
C SER A 384 -6.50 -13.20 -26.35
N TRP A 385 -5.62 -12.91 -27.31
CA TRP A 385 -5.87 -11.95 -28.38
C TRP A 385 -7.08 -12.34 -29.24
N LYS A 386 -7.14 -13.60 -29.69
CA LYS A 386 -8.24 -14.11 -30.51
C LYS A 386 -9.58 -14.03 -29.77
N SER A 387 -9.59 -14.32 -28.47
CA SER A 387 -10.77 -14.21 -27.60
C SER A 387 -11.22 -12.75 -27.45
N LEU A 388 -10.26 -11.84 -27.26
CA LEU A 388 -10.50 -10.41 -27.13
C LEU A 388 -11.15 -9.82 -28.39
N LEU A 389 -10.60 -10.10 -29.57
CA LEU A 389 -11.18 -9.66 -30.84
C LEU A 389 -12.61 -10.21 -31.06
N ARG A 390 -12.82 -11.49 -30.74
CA ARG A 390 -14.13 -12.13 -30.86
C ARG A 390 -15.18 -11.48 -29.96
N ARG A 391 -14.80 -11.09 -28.73
CA ARG A 391 -15.70 -10.43 -27.77
C ARG A 391 -16.26 -9.10 -28.30
N HIS A 392 -15.46 -8.37 -29.07
CA HIS A 392 -15.86 -7.10 -29.67
C HIS A 392 -16.34 -7.22 -31.13
N GLY A 393 -16.47 -8.44 -31.65
CA GLY A 393 -16.94 -8.68 -33.03
C GLY A 393 -15.99 -8.15 -34.09
N ILE A 394 -14.69 -7.99 -33.78
CA ILE A 394 -13.71 -7.41 -34.69
C ILE A 394 -13.07 -8.53 -35.52
N THR A 395 -13.23 -8.48 -36.84
CA THR A 395 -12.62 -9.39 -37.81
C THR A 395 -11.60 -8.62 -38.68
N GLY A 396 -10.47 -9.26 -39.04
CA GLY A 396 -9.51 -8.70 -40.01
C GLY A 396 -8.22 -8.05 -39.46
N THR A 397 -7.23 -7.91 -40.35
CA THR A 397 -5.86 -7.37 -40.22
C THR A 397 -5.80 -5.85 -39.94
N PRO A 398 -4.63 -5.27 -39.57
CA PRO A 398 -4.57 -3.94 -38.94
C PRO A 398 -5.06 -2.82 -39.87
N ILE A 399 -5.78 -1.86 -39.29
CA ILE A 399 -6.27 -0.68 -39.97
C ILE A 399 -5.06 0.24 -40.18
N HIS A 400 -4.52 0.27 -41.40
CA HIS A 400 -3.66 1.37 -41.81
C HIS A 400 -4.46 2.67 -41.75
N SER A 401 -4.02 3.58 -40.86
CA SER A 401 -4.03 5.06 -40.90
C SER A 401 -5.10 5.87 -41.66
N GLU A 402 -6.29 5.38 -42.01
CA GLU A 402 -7.31 6.22 -42.68
C GLU A 402 -8.13 7.09 -41.71
N LYS A 403 -8.08 6.83 -40.40
CA LYS A 403 -8.91 7.59 -39.42
C LYS A 403 -8.47 9.03 -39.20
N TYR A 404 -7.18 9.37 -39.35
CA TYR A 404 -6.71 10.74 -39.15
C TYR A 404 -7.19 11.69 -40.25
N GLU A 405 -7.42 11.20 -41.48
CA GLU A 405 -8.02 12.01 -42.55
C GLU A 405 -9.48 12.36 -42.25
N THR A 406 -10.25 11.46 -41.61
CA THR A 406 -11.69 11.71 -41.36
C THR A 406 -11.99 12.78 -40.30
N LEU A 407 -11.11 13.03 -39.33
CA LEU A 407 -11.28 14.11 -38.35
C LEU A 407 -10.84 15.47 -38.92
N LEU A 408 -9.75 15.51 -39.69
CA LEU A 408 -9.30 16.71 -40.41
C LEU A 408 -10.33 17.16 -41.46
N ASN A 409 -11.00 16.22 -42.13
CA ASN A 409 -12.09 16.50 -43.08
C ASN A 409 -13.34 17.13 -42.45
N ASN A 410 -13.45 17.15 -41.11
CA ASN A 410 -14.60 17.74 -40.41
C ASN A 410 -14.33 19.14 -39.85
N ILE A 411 -13.11 19.66 -39.99
CA ILE A 411 -12.80 21.06 -39.65
C ILE A 411 -13.16 21.93 -40.85
N CYS A 412 -14.01 22.94 -40.64
CA CYS A 412 -14.27 23.98 -41.62
C CYS A 412 -13.60 25.30 -41.22
N VAL A 413 -13.06 25.98 -42.22
CA VAL A 413 -12.57 27.36 -42.13
C VAL A 413 -13.69 28.29 -42.61
N LEU A 414 -14.15 29.20 -41.76
CA LEU A 414 -15.23 30.15 -42.07
C LEU A 414 -14.69 31.56 -42.16
N GLU A 415 -15.15 32.29 -43.17
CA GLU A 415 -14.81 33.69 -43.39
C GLU A 415 -15.93 34.56 -42.83
N VAL A 416 -15.69 35.26 -41.73
CA VAL A 416 -16.69 36.04 -41.00
C VAL A 416 -16.50 37.54 -41.26
N TYR A 417 -17.54 38.21 -41.74
CA TYR A 417 -17.53 39.64 -42.05
C TYR A 417 -18.46 40.45 -41.13
N PHE A 418 -17.93 41.51 -40.53
CA PHE A 418 -18.69 42.45 -39.71
C PHE A 418 -18.20 43.90 -39.90
N LYS A 419 -19.04 44.79 -40.44
CA LYS A 419 -18.74 46.24 -40.60
C LYS A 419 -17.33 46.54 -41.14
N GLY A 420 -16.88 45.79 -42.15
CA GLY A 420 -15.55 45.92 -42.77
C GLY A 420 -14.41 45.17 -42.06
N THR A 421 -14.70 44.52 -40.93
CA THR A 421 -13.78 43.59 -40.24
C THR A 421 -13.95 42.19 -40.82
N HIS A 422 -12.83 41.51 -41.03
CA HIS A 422 -12.75 40.13 -41.52
C HIS A 422 -12.10 39.24 -40.46
N LEU A 423 -12.71 38.11 -40.13
CA LEU A 423 -12.19 37.10 -39.22
C LEU A 423 -12.25 35.72 -39.87
N GLU A 424 -11.13 35.01 -39.86
CA GLU A 424 -11.08 33.59 -40.23
C GLU A 424 -11.28 32.75 -38.96
N LEU A 425 -12.28 31.86 -38.95
CA LEU A 425 -12.56 30.97 -37.82
C LEU A 425 -12.45 29.51 -38.22
N GLN A 426 -11.74 28.71 -37.41
CA GLN A 426 -11.64 27.26 -37.60
C GLN A 426 -12.46 26.53 -36.54
N LEU A 427 -13.38 25.69 -36.99
CA LEU A 427 -14.29 24.95 -36.11
C LEU A 427 -14.73 23.64 -36.75
N LEU A 428 -15.30 22.74 -35.94
CA LEU A 428 -15.89 21.52 -36.46
C LEU A 428 -17.20 21.84 -37.19
N ASN A 429 -17.45 21.19 -38.32
CA ASN A 429 -18.69 21.34 -39.08
C ASN A 429 -19.93 20.86 -38.29
N THR A 430 -19.73 20.07 -37.22
CA THR A 430 -20.74 19.64 -36.24
C THR A 430 -20.99 20.65 -35.13
N SER A 431 -20.21 21.73 -35.01
CA SER A 431 -20.46 22.81 -34.07
C SER A 431 -21.82 23.45 -34.34
N SER A 432 -22.53 23.87 -33.30
CA SER A 432 -23.81 24.55 -33.44
C SER A 432 -23.64 26.00 -33.88
N VAL A 433 -24.65 26.55 -34.55
CA VAL A 433 -24.72 27.98 -34.88
C VAL A 433 -24.59 28.84 -33.62
N ARG A 434 -25.17 28.41 -32.49
CA ARG A 434 -25.13 29.09 -31.19
C ARG A 434 -23.70 29.20 -30.65
N PHE A 435 -22.89 28.16 -30.87
CA PHE A 435 -21.48 28.16 -30.51
C PHE A 435 -20.69 29.14 -31.38
N LEU A 436 -20.86 29.07 -32.70
CA LEU A 436 -20.27 30.02 -33.65
C LEU A 436 -20.62 31.47 -33.29
N LYS A 437 -21.90 31.74 -33.02
CA LYS A 437 -22.41 33.05 -32.57
C LYS A 437 -21.77 33.51 -31.27
N SER A 438 -21.55 32.61 -30.31
CA SER A 438 -20.90 32.97 -29.03
C SER A 438 -19.42 33.31 -29.22
N LEU A 439 -18.74 32.56 -30.08
CA LEU A 439 -17.34 32.80 -30.41
C LEU A 439 -17.16 34.17 -31.10
N ILE A 440 -18.01 34.47 -32.09
CA ILE A 440 -18.01 35.77 -32.78
C ILE A 440 -18.33 36.91 -31.80
N ALA A 441 -19.31 36.75 -30.91
CA ALA A 441 -19.66 37.76 -29.91
C ALA A 441 -18.47 38.09 -29.00
N GLN A 442 -17.76 37.05 -28.54
CA GLN A 442 -16.58 37.19 -27.70
C GLN A 442 -15.42 37.88 -28.45
N LEU A 443 -15.17 37.50 -29.70
CA LEU A 443 -14.06 38.05 -30.49
C LEU A 443 -14.29 39.50 -30.93
N LEU A 444 -15.55 39.86 -31.22
CA LEU A 444 -15.92 41.22 -31.67
C LEU A 444 -16.39 42.12 -30.52
N GLY A 445 -16.44 41.63 -29.28
CA GLY A 445 -16.92 42.38 -28.11
C GLY A 445 -18.40 42.78 -28.22
N LEU A 446 -19.23 41.96 -28.88
CA LEU A 446 -20.66 42.22 -29.09
C LEU A 446 -21.51 41.49 -28.04
N GLU A 447 -22.70 42.01 -27.77
CA GLU A 447 -23.69 41.28 -26.98
C GLU A 447 -24.33 40.17 -27.84
N LEU A 448 -24.41 38.99 -27.27
CA LEU A 448 -24.85 37.78 -27.96
C LEU A 448 -26.27 37.84 -28.54
N LEU A 449 -27.15 38.62 -27.89
CA LEU A 449 -28.54 38.83 -28.31
C LEU A 449 -28.70 40.02 -29.26
N SER A 450 -27.68 40.87 -29.42
CA SER A 450 -27.75 42.08 -30.25
C SER A 450 -27.26 41.85 -31.68
N MET A 451 -27.18 40.59 -32.13
CA MET A 451 -26.73 40.24 -33.47
C MET A 451 -27.43 38.98 -33.98
N THR A 452 -27.58 38.89 -35.29
CA THR A 452 -27.95 37.66 -36.01
C THR A 452 -26.84 37.30 -36.98
N LEU A 453 -26.78 36.01 -37.35
CA LEU A 453 -25.80 35.52 -38.30
C LEU A 453 -26.53 35.12 -39.58
N SER A 454 -25.93 35.46 -40.72
CA SER A 454 -26.37 34.98 -42.02
C SER A 454 -25.19 34.37 -42.77
N TYR A 455 -25.45 33.45 -43.68
CA TYR A 455 -24.43 32.76 -44.46
C TYR A 455 -24.73 32.85 -45.95
N SER A 456 -23.66 32.89 -46.75
CA SER A 456 -23.74 32.90 -48.21
C SER A 456 -24.09 31.51 -48.74
N ILE A 457 -25.20 31.38 -49.46
CA ILE A 457 -25.56 30.15 -50.18
C ILE A 457 -24.83 30.11 -51.53
N THR A 458 -24.83 31.24 -52.23
CA THR A 458 -24.08 31.51 -53.46
C THR A 458 -23.68 32.99 -53.46
N PRO A 459 -22.67 33.41 -54.25
CA PRO A 459 -22.26 34.82 -54.30
C PRO A 459 -23.43 35.76 -54.55
N GLY A 460 -23.73 36.64 -53.59
CA GLY A 460 -24.84 37.60 -53.65
C GLY A 460 -26.18 37.14 -53.08
N ILE A 461 -26.32 35.87 -52.65
CA ILE A 461 -27.51 35.34 -51.97
C ILE A 461 -27.14 34.89 -50.56
N VAL A 462 -27.74 35.54 -49.57
CA VAL A 462 -27.48 35.29 -48.15
C VAL A 462 -28.76 34.81 -47.48
N SER A 463 -28.65 33.85 -46.57
CA SER A 463 -29.75 33.38 -45.71
C SER A 463 -29.38 33.50 -44.24
N GLU A 464 -30.36 33.83 -43.40
CA GLU A 464 -30.19 33.85 -41.96
C GLU A 464 -30.15 32.43 -41.37
N PHE A 465 -29.38 32.25 -40.30
CA PHE A 465 -29.42 31.01 -39.53
C PHE A 465 -30.66 30.98 -38.61
N ASN A 466 -31.71 30.28 -39.04
CA ASN A 466 -33.01 30.29 -38.35
C ASN A 466 -33.10 29.31 -37.15
N TYR A 467 -32.08 28.48 -36.91
CA TYR A 467 -32.04 27.51 -35.80
C TYR A 467 -30.67 27.50 -35.12
N GLU A 468 -30.54 28.24 -34.02
CA GLU A 468 -29.23 28.43 -33.37
C GLU A 468 -28.63 27.14 -32.79
N PHE A 469 -29.45 26.18 -32.36
CA PHE A 469 -28.94 24.93 -31.77
C PHE A 469 -28.60 23.84 -32.79
N SER A 470 -28.88 24.06 -34.07
CA SER A 470 -28.55 23.12 -35.13
C SER A 470 -27.06 23.17 -35.49
N PRO A 471 -26.45 22.03 -35.87
CA PRO A 471 -25.07 22.00 -36.34
C PRO A 471 -24.94 22.73 -37.68
N LEU A 472 -23.76 23.28 -37.96
CA LEU A 472 -23.48 24.03 -39.19
C LEU A 472 -23.66 23.17 -40.45
N THR A 473 -23.41 21.87 -40.37
CA THR A 473 -23.70 20.90 -41.43
C THR A 473 -25.17 20.88 -41.86
N THR A 474 -26.12 21.17 -40.96
CA THR A 474 -27.55 21.27 -41.30
C THR A 474 -27.82 22.37 -42.32
N PHE A 475 -27.00 23.43 -42.33
CA PHE A 475 -27.11 24.55 -43.26
C PHE A 475 -26.21 24.41 -44.49
N GLY A 476 -25.55 23.24 -44.66
CA GLY A 476 -24.66 22.98 -45.79
C GLY A 476 -23.33 23.74 -45.73
N ILE A 477 -22.96 24.27 -44.56
CA ILE A 477 -21.73 25.03 -44.35
C ILE A 477 -20.51 24.10 -44.50
N ARG A 478 -19.53 24.55 -45.30
CA ARG A 478 -18.24 23.88 -45.56
C ARG A 478 -17.09 24.88 -45.36
N SER A 479 -15.84 24.45 -45.53
CA SER A 479 -14.70 25.37 -45.60
C SER A 479 -14.93 26.43 -46.69
N ASP A 480 -14.43 27.63 -46.43
CA ASP A 480 -14.54 28.84 -47.25
C ASP A 480 -15.97 29.42 -47.31
N ALA A 481 -16.89 28.93 -46.47
CA ALA A 481 -18.21 29.52 -46.36
C ALA A 481 -18.14 30.89 -45.69
N VAL A 482 -18.83 31.85 -46.31
CA VAL A 482 -18.86 33.23 -45.85
C VAL A 482 -20.05 33.45 -44.90
N VAL A 483 -19.76 33.95 -43.70
CA VAL A 483 -20.74 34.29 -42.67
C VAL A 483 -20.72 35.80 -42.45
N TYR A 484 -21.89 36.41 -42.41
CA TYR A 484 -22.09 37.83 -42.15
C TYR A 484 -22.71 38.01 -40.77
N VAL A 485 -22.15 38.92 -39.99
CA VAL A 485 -22.68 39.32 -38.70
C VAL A 485 -23.57 40.55 -38.92
N ASN A 486 -24.87 40.40 -38.66
CA ASN A 486 -25.82 41.48 -38.77
C ASN A 486 -26.14 41.99 -37.37
N PRO A 487 -25.86 43.27 -37.03
CA PRO A 487 -26.33 43.83 -35.77
C PRO A 487 -27.86 43.89 -35.80
N SER A 488 -28.49 43.53 -34.70
CA SER A 488 -29.92 43.78 -34.51
C SER A 488 -30.07 45.28 -34.22
N ASP A 489 -30.64 46.04 -35.16
CA ASP A 489 -31.04 47.42 -34.89
C ASP A 489 -32.11 47.38 -33.77
N CYS A 490 -31.88 48.08 -32.67
CA CYS A 490 -32.93 48.35 -31.67
C CYS A 490 -33.94 49.35 -32.22
#